data_AF-A0A4R0JX36-F1
#
_entry.id   AF-A0A4R0JX36-F1
#
_cell.length_a   1.000
_cell.length_b   1.000
_cell.length_c   1.000
_cell.angle_alpha   90.00
_cell.angle_beta   90.00
_cell.angle_gamma   90.00
#
_symmetry.space_group_name_H-M   'P 1'
#
loop_
_entity.id
_entity.type
_entity.pdbx_description
1 polymer ?
#
loop_
_entity_poly.entity_id
_entity_poly.type
_entity_poly.pdbx_seq_one_letter_code
_entity_poly.pdbx_strand_id
1 'polypeptide(L)'
;MNLVVGIGLRSGTPYRELRDLVASALEEAGGGTVRLVVTVAGRETEPGVQRLVASLNAELHTAPAEELARQPVPTPSEKVNHLTGTPGVAEAAVLLTGAQLLVTKRRSSNATTAIGRLPAAPGYAPAERNVVHRVIAERRDVRRGFVRRPIPADVLTRVLESAHRAPSVGLSQPWDFVLVRDVATRRKVHDLASAQRDAFAASLPPDRRQSFDGLKIEAILDTPLNIAVTCDAGRGGRHVLGRHADPRTTWFSVAIAIQNLWLAARAEGLGVGWVSFFEPTEVAAVLNLPAHIELVGYVCVGYVEEFATAPELVRTGWAERRPLAWAVHQEEWGHRGLPGIAPTSIVNDAVQAKPNAVQTNSRQLVRLIVGGDPAQYLQQPEALVVHLHAEKPSADFGVLWRPARTPVEAVELGVELARDLALQGVGEFDIQLVEQSELADAIARGLRVGASACGVTTAG
;
A
#
# COMPACT_ATOMS: atom_id res chain seq x y z
N MET A 1 5.58 6.02 25.17
CA MET A 1 6.99 5.65 24.86
C MET A 1 7.34 4.33 25.51
N ASN A 2 8.17 3.49 24.89
CA ASN A 2 8.68 2.27 25.51
C ASN A 2 9.96 2.60 26.28
N LEU A 3 9.98 2.24 27.56
CA LEU A 3 11.07 2.58 28.47
C LEU A 3 11.83 1.33 28.92
N VAL A 4 13.11 1.54 29.20
CA VAL A 4 13.97 0.61 29.94
C VAL A 4 14.38 1.26 31.26
N VAL A 5 14.35 0.47 32.33
CA VAL A 5 14.83 0.86 33.66
C VAL A 5 16.11 0.09 33.96
N GLY A 6 17.25 0.78 34.02
CA GLY A 6 18.50 0.19 34.48
C GLY A 6 18.62 0.30 35.99
N ILE A 7 18.91 -0.80 36.70
CA ILE A 7 18.98 -0.84 38.16
C ILE A 7 20.33 -1.36 38.63
N GLY A 8 20.99 -0.61 39.51
CA GLY A 8 22.08 -1.12 40.35
C GLY A 8 21.62 -1.11 41.81
N LEU A 9 21.83 -2.21 42.55
CA LEU A 9 21.37 -2.32 43.94
C LEU A 9 22.33 -3.16 44.80
N ARG A 10 22.23 -2.97 46.13
CA ARG A 10 22.83 -3.87 47.12
C ARG A 10 21.88 -5.03 47.44
N SER A 11 22.42 -6.16 47.88
CA SER A 11 21.60 -7.29 48.34
C SER A 11 20.67 -6.88 49.48
N GLY A 12 19.42 -7.35 49.40
CA GLY A 12 18.41 -7.06 50.42
C GLY A 12 17.85 -5.64 50.36
N THR A 13 18.07 -4.88 49.27
CA THR A 13 17.44 -3.57 49.08
C THR A 13 15.91 -3.72 49.13
N PRO A 14 15.20 -2.96 50.01
CA PRO A 14 13.75 -3.08 50.13
C PRO A 14 13.02 -2.70 48.84
N TYR A 15 11.97 -3.46 48.49
CA TYR A 15 11.11 -3.15 47.34
C TYR A 15 10.57 -1.72 47.36
N ARG A 16 10.17 -1.21 48.54
CA ARG A 16 9.66 0.16 48.68
C ARG A 16 10.68 1.20 48.22
N GLU A 17 11.96 1.01 48.57
CA GLU A 17 13.04 1.90 48.17
C GLU A 17 13.23 1.89 46.64
N LEU A 18 13.24 0.70 46.02
CA LEU A 18 13.33 0.56 44.57
C LEU A 18 12.13 1.18 43.84
N ARG A 19 10.93 0.91 44.33
CA ARG A 19 9.69 1.44 43.76
C ARG A 19 9.67 2.96 43.80
N ASP A 20 9.99 3.57 44.94
CA ASP A 20 9.94 5.02 45.11
C ASP A 20 11.03 5.70 44.25
N LEU A 21 12.23 5.11 44.19
CA LEU A 21 13.32 5.58 43.32
C LEU A 21 12.96 5.51 41.84
N VAL A 22 12.38 4.39 41.38
CA VAL A 22 12.00 4.19 39.97
C VAL A 22 10.80 5.05 39.60
N ALA A 23 9.80 5.18 40.48
CA ALA A 23 8.63 6.04 40.25
C ALA A 23 9.05 7.50 40.02
N SER A 24 9.91 8.05 40.90
CA SER A 24 10.42 9.42 40.74
C SER A 24 11.21 9.60 39.44
N ALA A 25 12.03 8.63 39.06
CA ALA A 25 12.77 8.70 37.80
C ALA A 25 11.85 8.57 36.56
N LEU A 26 10.77 7.78 36.63
CA LEU A 26 9.79 7.66 35.54
C LEU A 26 8.94 8.93 35.37
N GLU A 27 8.63 9.62 36.47
CA GLU A 27 7.98 10.94 36.43
C GLU A 27 8.88 11.97 35.71
N GLU A 28 10.18 12.01 36.04
CA GLU A 28 11.15 12.87 35.37
C GLU A 28 11.28 12.56 33.87
N ALA A 29 11.18 11.28 33.48
CA ALA A 29 11.24 10.85 32.09
C ALA A 29 10.03 11.27 31.22
N GLY A 30 8.98 11.85 31.82
CA GLY A 30 7.77 12.28 31.12
C GLY A 30 6.76 11.14 30.85
N GLY A 31 6.80 10.07 31.65
CA GLY A 31 5.87 8.94 31.58
C GLY A 31 6.15 7.94 30.44
N GLY A 32 5.48 6.78 30.44
CA GLY A 32 5.69 5.75 29.43
C GLY A 32 5.40 4.35 29.94
N THR A 33 5.53 3.36 29.05
CA THR A 33 5.38 1.95 29.41
C THR A 33 6.76 1.34 29.57
N VAL A 34 7.11 0.92 30.79
CA VAL A 34 8.34 0.16 31.02
C VAL A 34 8.17 -1.22 30.38
N ARG A 35 9.01 -1.53 29.40
CA ARG A 35 9.04 -2.85 28.73
C ARG A 35 10.12 -3.74 29.32
N LEU A 36 11.19 -3.13 29.81
CA LEU A 36 12.39 -3.83 30.21
C LEU A 36 12.97 -3.25 31.50
N VAL A 37 13.36 -4.13 32.41
CA VAL A 37 14.22 -3.82 33.55
C VAL A 37 15.53 -4.54 33.32
N VAL A 38 16.64 -3.81 33.41
CA VAL A 38 17.98 -4.37 33.18
C VAL A 38 18.83 -4.17 34.42
N THR A 39 19.52 -5.21 34.87
CA THR A 39 20.47 -5.13 35.98
C THR A 39 21.71 -5.99 35.72
N VAL A 40 22.69 -5.94 36.60
CA VAL A 40 23.88 -6.79 36.51
C VAL A 40 23.52 -8.24 36.88
N ALA A 41 24.14 -9.21 36.20
CA ALA A 41 23.99 -10.63 36.50
C ALA A 41 24.28 -10.94 37.99
N GLY A 42 23.57 -11.93 38.54
CA GLY A 42 23.59 -12.28 39.97
C GLY A 42 22.59 -11.49 40.82
N ARG A 43 21.72 -10.69 40.20
CA ARG A 43 20.66 -9.91 40.86
C ARG A 43 19.25 -10.34 40.47
N GLU A 44 19.12 -11.31 39.57
CA GLU A 44 17.85 -11.84 39.08
C GLU A 44 16.97 -12.40 40.18
N THR A 45 17.53 -12.98 41.25
CA THR A 45 16.74 -13.53 42.37
C THR A 45 16.48 -12.54 43.51
N GLU A 46 16.94 -11.29 43.41
CA GLU A 46 16.71 -10.29 44.46
C GLU A 46 15.19 -10.00 44.59
N PRO A 47 14.57 -10.23 45.77
CA PRO A 47 13.12 -10.11 45.92
C PRO A 47 12.57 -8.73 45.56
N GLY A 48 13.36 -7.68 45.81
CA GLY A 48 13.03 -6.31 45.45
C GLY A 48 12.91 -6.09 43.93
N VAL A 49 13.82 -6.71 43.15
CA VAL A 49 13.83 -6.61 41.68
C VAL A 49 12.67 -7.38 41.09
N GLN A 50 12.47 -8.64 41.51
CA GLN A 50 11.35 -9.47 41.04
C GLN A 50 9.99 -8.80 41.26
N ARG A 51 9.78 -8.23 42.46
CA ARG A 51 8.54 -7.52 42.78
C ARG A 51 8.37 -6.23 41.97
N LEU A 52 9.45 -5.50 41.71
CA LEU A 52 9.43 -4.31 40.86
C LEU A 52 9.06 -4.66 39.42
N VAL A 53 9.72 -5.66 38.83
CA VAL A 53 9.47 -6.15 37.46
C VAL A 53 7.99 -6.53 37.29
N ALA A 54 7.45 -7.33 38.23
CA ALA A 54 6.05 -7.70 38.24
C ALA A 54 5.11 -6.49 38.36
N SER A 55 5.44 -5.51 39.21
CA SER A 55 4.63 -4.30 39.37
C SER A 55 4.59 -3.41 38.14
N LEU A 56 5.65 -3.44 37.33
CA LEU A 56 5.77 -2.68 36.08
C LEU A 56 5.24 -3.45 34.87
N ASN A 57 4.88 -4.73 35.03
CA ASN A 57 4.55 -5.65 33.94
C ASN A 57 5.64 -5.65 32.82
N ALA A 58 6.90 -5.67 33.26
CA ALA A 58 8.08 -5.59 32.39
C ALA A 58 8.81 -6.95 32.32
N GLU A 59 9.68 -7.11 31.33
CA GLU A 59 10.62 -8.22 31.26
C GLU A 59 11.90 -7.88 32.06
N LEU A 60 12.52 -8.87 32.70
CA LEU A 60 13.81 -8.70 33.39
C LEU A 60 14.94 -9.28 32.56
N HIS A 61 15.90 -8.43 32.19
CA HIS A 61 17.16 -8.86 31.59
C HIS A 61 18.32 -8.64 32.57
N THR A 62 19.30 -9.52 32.52
CA THR A 62 20.55 -9.33 33.25
C THR A 62 21.73 -9.36 32.29
N ALA A 63 22.76 -8.59 32.60
CA ALA A 63 23.95 -8.48 31.77
C ALA A 63 25.21 -8.76 32.60
N PRO A 64 26.22 -9.44 32.03
CA PRO A 64 27.53 -9.58 32.66
C PRO A 64 28.16 -8.22 32.96
N ALA A 65 28.88 -8.13 34.08
CA ALA A 65 29.58 -6.90 34.47
C ALA A 65 30.53 -6.38 33.38
N GLU A 66 31.20 -7.29 32.66
CA GLU A 66 32.13 -6.95 31.56
C GLU A 66 31.44 -6.24 30.40
N GLU A 67 30.21 -6.64 30.04
CA GLU A 67 29.43 -5.99 28.98
C GLU A 67 28.96 -4.60 29.41
N LEU A 68 28.56 -4.47 30.67
CA LEU A 68 28.21 -3.19 31.28
C LEU A 68 29.43 -2.26 31.36
N ALA A 69 30.63 -2.79 31.62
CA ALA A 69 31.86 -2.02 31.71
C ALA A 69 32.28 -1.37 30.39
N ARG A 70 31.86 -1.94 29.25
CA ARG A 70 32.15 -1.40 27.91
C ARG A 70 31.25 -0.22 27.53
N GLN A 71 30.18 0.05 28.29
CA GLN A 71 29.24 1.13 27.98
C GLN A 71 29.78 2.49 28.45
N PRO A 72 29.70 3.54 27.62
CA PRO A 72 30.18 4.88 27.99
C PRO A 72 29.17 5.56 28.92
N VAL A 73 29.26 5.27 30.22
CA VAL A 73 28.34 5.84 31.22
C VAL A 73 28.65 7.33 31.48
N PRO A 74 27.64 8.22 31.45
CA PRO A 74 27.85 9.65 31.67
C PRO A 74 28.16 9.99 33.14
N THR A 75 27.80 9.13 34.09
CA THR A 75 28.05 9.35 35.52
C THR A 75 28.83 8.17 36.13
N PRO A 76 30.14 8.02 35.87
CA PRO A 76 30.92 6.91 36.40
C PRO A 76 31.06 6.95 37.95
N SER A 77 31.43 5.83 38.55
CA SER A 77 31.70 5.71 39.99
C SER A 77 32.82 4.71 40.26
N GLU A 78 33.97 5.22 40.73
CA GLU A 78 35.14 4.38 41.08
C GLU A 78 34.81 3.32 42.13
N LYS A 79 34.01 3.68 43.14
CA LYS A 79 33.55 2.73 44.16
C LYS A 79 32.73 1.57 43.58
N VAL A 80 31.86 1.85 42.60
CA VAL A 80 31.06 0.81 41.94
C VAL A 80 31.96 -0.04 41.03
N ASN A 81 32.93 0.60 40.36
CA ASN A 81 33.91 -0.10 39.52
C ASN A 81 34.73 -1.12 40.32
N HIS A 82 35.23 -0.74 41.50
CA HIS A 82 35.95 -1.65 42.39
C HIS A 82 35.09 -2.83 42.88
N LEU A 83 33.79 -2.63 43.10
CA LEU A 83 32.91 -3.64 43.69
C LEU A 83 32.24 -4.56 42.66
N THR A 84 32.00 -4.06 41.45
CA THR A 84 31.16 -4.74 40.45
C THR A 84 31.86 -4.90 39.10
N GLY A 85 33.07 -4.37 38.92
CA GLY A 85 33.80 -4.43 37.66
C GLY A 85 33.25 -3.51 36.56
N THR A 86 32.27 -2.65 36.87
CA THR A 86 31.70 -1.67 35.93
C THR A 86 31.64 -0.26 36.55
N PRO A 87 31.91 0.82 35.78
CA PRO A 87 31.84 2.20 36.28
C PRO A 87 30.43 2.64 36.68
N GLY A 88 29.37 1.92 36.30
CA GLY A 88 28.02 2.19 36.76
C GLY A 88 26.98 1.23 36.18
N VAL A 89 26.31 0.46 37.04
CA VAL A 89 25.33 -0.55 36.61
C VAL A 89 24.10 0.08 35.93
N ALA A 90 23.44 1.06 36.57
CA ALA A 90 22.16 1.57 36.12
C ALA A 90 22.22 2.21 34.71
N GLU A 91 23.17 3.12 34.47
CA GLU A 91 23.32 3.77 33.16
C GLU A 91 23.84 2.80 32.10
N ALA A 92 24.81 1.93 32.44
CA ALA A 92 25.31 0.93 31.50
C ALA A 92 24.21 -0.05 31.08
N ALA A 93 23.37 -0.46 32.02
CA ALA A 93 22.25 -1.35 31.76
C ALA A 93 21.22 -0.75 30.81
N VAL A 94 20.98 0.57 30.88
CA VAL A 94 20.17 1.29 29.89
C VAL A 94 20.88 1.32 28.53
N LEU A 95 22.14 1.76 28.49
CA LEU A 95 22.89 1.96 27.25
C LEU A 95 23.11 0.65 26.46
N LEU A 96 23.31 -0.47 27.15
CA LEU A 96 23.48 -1.79 26.55
C LEU A 96 22.29 -2.19 25.64
N THR A 97 21.09 -1.68 25.92
CA THR A 97 19.89 -1.96 25.12
C THR A 97 19.78 -1.12 23.84
N GLY A 98 20.74 -0.22 23.60
CA GLY A 98 20.67 0.78 22.54
C GLY A 98 19.65 1.90 22.82
N ALA A 99 19.14 2.00 24.05
CA ALA A 99 18.21 3.04 24.46
C ALA A 99 18.88 4.41 24.58
N GLN A 100 18.13 5.45 24.23
CA GLN A 100 18.52 6.83 24.52
C GLN A 100 18.27 7.12 26.00
N LEU A 101 19.31 7.46 26.76
CA LEU A 101 19.19 7.84 28.16
C LEU A 101 18.32 9.10 28.30
N LEU A 102 17.24 9.01 29.07
CA LEU A 102 16.35 10.14 29.40
C LEU A 102 16.65 10.70 30.79
N VAL A 103 16.88 9.80 31.75
CA VAL A 103 17.21 10.14 33.13
C VAL A 103 18.52 9.46 33.48
N THR A 104 19.54 10.29 33.75
CA THR A 104 20.83 9.85 34.25
C THR A 104 20.71 9.27 35.67
N LYS A 105 21.77 8.64 36.15
CA LYS A 105 21.80 7.93 37.43
C LYS A 105 21.16 8.73 38.57
N ARG A 106 20.04 8.23 39.11
CA ARG A 106 19.45 8.64 40.38
C ARG A 106 19.84 7.65 41.45
N ARG A 107 20.01 8.10 42.69
CA ARG A 107 20.54 7.30 43.81
C ARG A 107 19.60 7.37 45.01
N SER A 108 19.36 6.22 45.62
CA SER A 108 18.83 6.07 46.98
C SER A 108 19.91 5.54 47.91
N SER A 109 19.57 5.17 49.14
CA SER A 109 20.53 4.65 50.13
C SER A 109 21.25 3.38 49.67
N ASN A 110 20.56 2.49 48.98
CA ASN A 110 21.04 1.16 48.59
C ASN A 110 20.90 0.85 47.09
N ALA A 111 20.30 1.74 46.29
CA ALA A 111 20.10 1.53 44.87
C ALA A 111 20.40 2.76 44.02
N THR A 112 20.55 2.49 42.73
CA THR A 112 20.64 3.47 41.65
C THR A 112 19.73 3.04 40.52
N THR A 113 19.10 4.01 39.87
CA THR A 113 18.28 3.79 38.69
C THR A 113 18.66 4.76 37.58
N ALA A 114 18.44 4.36 36.34
CA ALA A 114 18.50 5.21 35.16
C ALA A 114 17.36 4.82 34.23
N ILE A 115 16.84 5.77 33.45
CA ILE A 115 15.72 5.54 32.55
C ILE A 115 16.16 5.83 31.13
N GLY A 116 15.90 4.90 30.21
CA GLY A 116 16.12 5.08 28.78
C GLY A 116 14.85 4.90 27.97
N ARG A 117 14.78 5.58 26.83
CA ARG A 117 13.81 5.34 25.78
C ARG A 117 14.36 4.27 24.85
N LEU A 118 13.69 3.12 24.81
CA LEU A 118 14.02 2.07 23.84
C LEU A 118 13.83 2.60 22.41
N PRO A 119 14.66 2.16 21.45
CA PRO A 119 14.48 2.53 20.06
C PRO A 119 13.12 2.03 19.53
N ALA A 120 12.65 2.63 18.44
CA ALA A 120 11.53 2.07 17.70
C ALA A 120 11.86 0.65 17.22
N ALA A 121 10.83 -0.17 16.97
CA ALA A 121 11.03 -1.52 16.45
C ALA A 121 11.91 -1.46 15.19
N PRO A 122 13.01 -2.23 15.14
CA PRO A 122 13.90 -2.19 13.99
C PRO A 122 13.14 -2.66 12.75
N GLY A 123 13.41 -2.02 11.61
CA GLY A 123 13.03 -2.59 10.32
C GLY A 123 13.90 -3.80 9.98
N TYR A 124 13.47 -4.57 8.97
CA TYR A 124 14.30 -5.63 8.38
C TYR A 124 15.65 -5.11 7.89
N ALA A 125 16.64 -6.01 7.79
CA ALA A 125 17.96 -5.67 7.29
C ALA A 125 17.87 -5.07 5.87
N PRO A 126 18.81 -4.19 5.46
CA PRO A 126 18.78 -3.57 4.13
C PRO A 126 18.62 -4.57 2.97
N ALA A 127 19.27 -5.74 3.03
CA ALA A 127 19.15 -6.77 2.01
C ALA A 127 17.72 -7.33 1.89
N GLU A 128 17.06 -7.61 3.01
CA GLU A 128 15.69 -8.11 3.06
C GLU A 128 14.70 -7.05 2.55
N ARG A 129 14.88 -5.78 2.96
CA ARG A 129 14.07 -4.66 2.44
C ARG A 129 14.22 -4.52 0.93
N ASN A 130 15.45 -4.65 0.40
CA ASN A 130 15.70 -4.61 -1.03
C ASN A 130 14.99 -5.74 -1.78
N VAL A 131 14.92 -6.94 -1.22
CA VAL A 131 14.14 -8.05 -1.80
C VAL A 131 12.65 -7.68 -1.88
N VAL A 132 12.08 -7.14 -0.80
CA VAL A 132 10.67 -6.69 -0.79
C VAL A 132 10.41 -5.66 -1.89
N HIS A 133 11.23 -4.62 -1.98
CA HIS A 133 11.08 -3.58 -3.00
C HIS A 133 11.23 -4.12 -4.42
N ARG A 134 12.17 -5.06 -4.64
CA ARG A 134 12.35 -5.72 -5.93
C ARG A 134 11.14 -6.55 -6.33
N VAL A 135 10.60 -7.38 -5.43
CA VAL A 135 9.40 -8.19 -5.73
C VAL A 135 8.21 -7.30 -6.09
N ILE A 136 8.01 -6.18 -5.37
CA ILE A 136 6.95 -5.20 -5.67
C ILE A 136 7.17 -4.52 -7.02
N ALA A 137 8.41 -4.15 -7.35
CA ALA A 137 8.75 -3.44 -8.58
C ALA A 137 8.79 -4.34 -9.82
N GLU A 138 9.20 -5.61 -9.66
CA GLU A 138 9.44 -6.56 -10.74
C GLU A 138 8.25 -7.50 -11.00
N ARG A 139 7.27 -7.62 -10.09
CA ARG A 139 6.04 -8.38 -10.38
C ARG A 139 5.34 -7.83 -11.61
N ARG A 140 4.80 -8.72 -12.45
CA ARG A 140 4.06 -8.35 -13.66
C ARG A 140 2.69 -9.00 -13.63
N ASP A 141 1.77 -8.34 -14.33
CA ASP A 141 0.55 -8.99 -14.78
C ASP A 141 0.84 -9.70 -16.09
N VAL A 142 0.98 -11.01 -16.00
CA VAL A 142 1.52 -11.86 -17.05
C VAL A 142 0.38 -12.42 -17.88
N ARG A 143 0.44 -12.23 -19.20
CA ARG A 143 -0.52 -12.81 -20.16
C ARG A 143 0.13 -13.71 -21.21
N ARG A 144 1.47 -13.73 -21.29
CA ARG A 144 2.25 -14.47 -22.29
C ARG A 144 3.43 -15.17 -21.64
N GLY A 145 3.95 -16.20 -22.30
CA GLY A 145 5.16 -16.90 -21.87
C GLY A 145 4.97 -17.85 -20.67
N PHE A 146 3.73 -18.25 -20.36
CA PHE A 146 3.50 -19.32 -19.39
C PHE A 146 3.98 -20.66 -19.95
N VAL A 147 4.67 -21.44 -19.11
CA VAL A 147 5.10 -22.80 -19.45
C VAL A 147 4.16 -23.83 -18.85
N ARG A 148 4.02 -25.00 -19.51
CA ARG A 148 3.12 -26.09 -19.09
C ARG A 148 3.56 -26.84 -17.82
N ARG A 149 4.59 -26.37 -17.13
CA ARG A 149 5.09 -26.98 -15.89
C ARG A 149 4.02 -26.90 -14.79
N PRO A 150 3.60 -28.03 -14.19
CA PRO A 150 2.69 -28.02 -13.04
C PRO A 150 3.31 -27.27 -11.85
N ILE A 151 2.47 -26.59 -11.06
CA ILE A 151 2.88 -25.94 -9.82
C ILE A 151 2.94 -27.02 -8.72
N PRO A 152 4.09 -27.23 -8.06
CA PRO A 152 4.19 -28.13 -6.92
C PRO A 152 3.21 -27.74 -5.80
N ALA A 153 2.66 -28.73 -5.10
CA ALA A 153 1.65 -28.50 -4.07
C ALA A 153 2.19 -27.65 -2.91
N ASP A 154 3.44 -27.86 -2.49
CA ASP A 154 4.09 -27.11 -1.42
C ASP A 154 4.31 -25.64 -1.81
N VAL A 155 4.70 -25.36 -3.06
CA VAL A 155 4.83 -24.01 -3.61
C VAL A 155 3.47 -23.31 -3.60
N LEU A 156 2.42 -23.97 -4.10
CA LEU A 156 1.08 -23.41 -4.11
C LEU A 156 0.56 -23.13 -2.70
N THR A 157 0.82 -24.02 -1.74
CA THR A 157 0.47 -23.80 -0.34
C THR A 157 1.14 -22.55 0.22
N ARG A 158 2.45 -22.34 0.01
CA ARG A 158 3.14 -21.11 0.47
C ARG A 158 2.56 -19.83 -0.12
N VAL A 159 2.14 -19.88 -1.39
CA VAL A 159 1.47 -18.76 -2.08
C VAL A 159 0.10 -18.48 -1.45
N LEU A 160 -0.72 -19.50 -1.22
CA LEU A 160 -2.04 -19.36 -0.61
C LEU A 160 -1.97 -18.95 0.86
N GLU A 161 -1.00 -19.45 1.62
CA GLU A 161 -0.76 -19.00 2.99
C GLU A 161 -0.39 -17.51 3.04
N SER A 162 0.43 -17.03 2.09
CA SER A 162 0.76 -15.61 1.97
C SER A 162 -0.50 -14.77 1.71
N ALA A 163 -1.39 -15.25 0.84
CA ALA A 163 -2.70 -14.64 0.60
C ALA A 163 -3.54 -14.60 1.90
N HIS A 164 -3.58 -15.70 2.64
CA HIS A 164 -4.34 -15.83 3.89
C HIS A 164 -3.81 -14.97 5.05
N ARG A 165 -2.54 -14.54 4.99
CA ARG A 165 -1.92 -13.59 5.94
C ARG A 165 -2.30 -12.12 5.66
N ALA A 166 -3.11 -11.83 4.65
CA ALA A 166 -3.58 -10.48 4.40
C ALA A 166 -4.40 -9.92 5.57
N PRO A 167 -4.33 -8.60 5.84
CA PRO A 167 -5.27 -7.97 6.75
C PRO A 167 -6.69 -8.06 6.18
N SER A 168 -7.68 -8.13 7.06
CA SER A 168 -9.09 -8.02 6.71
C SER A 168 -9.85 -7.18 7.72
N VAL A 169 -10.92 -6.52 7.25
CA VAL A 169 -11.83 -5.77 8.12
C VAL A 169 -12.31 -6.68 9.25
N GLY A 170 -12.04 -6.29 10.49
CA GLY A 170 -12.40 -7.05 11.69
C GLY A 170 -11.88 -8.49 11.74
N LEU A 171 -10.76 -8.80 11.07
CA LEU A 171 -10.24 -10.15 10.91
C LEU A 171 -11.28 -11.13 10.31
N SER A 172 -12.17 -10.62 9.46
CA SER A 172 -13.29 -11.41 8.89
C SER A 172 -12.86 -12.48 7.89
N GLN A 173 -11.67 -12.33 7.29
CA GLN A 173 -11.10 -13.25 6.30
C GLN A 173 -12.14 -13.73 5.27
N PRO A 174 -12.80 -12.80 4.54
CA PRO A 174 -13.99 -13.10 3.74
C PRO A 174 -13.70 -13.89 2.45
N TRP A 175 -12.43 -14.15 2.16
CA TRP A 175 -11.99 -14.78 0.92
C TRP A 175 -12.09 -16.31 0.95
N ASP A 176 -12.39 -16.88 -0.21
CA ASP A 176 -12.11 -18.29 -0.53
C ASP A 176 -11.35 -18.36 -1.88
N PHE A 177 -10.63 -19.47 -2.10
CA PHE A 177 -9.79 -19.67 -3.29
C PHE A 177 -10.21 -20.96 -4.01
N VAL A 178 -10.92 -20.82 -5.14
CA VAL A 178 -11.35 -21.96 -5.96
C VAL A 178 -10.26 -22.28 -6.98
N LEU A 179 -9.60 -23.44 -6.83
CA LEU A 179 -8.54 -23.90 -7.72
C LEU A 179 -9.12 -24.57 -8.96
N VAL A 180 -9.00 -23.92 -10.12
CA VAL A 180 -9.56 -24.40 -11.40
C VAL A 180 -8.44 -24.94 -12.29
N ARG A 181 -8.34 -26.27 -12.37
CA ARG A 181 -7.37 -26.97 -13.23
C ARG A 181 -8.00 -27.58 -14.48
N ASP A 182 -9.26 -28.00 -14.36
CA ASP A 182 -10.00 -28.66 -15.44
C ASP A 182 -10.08 -27.77 -16.68
N VAL A 183 -9.66 -28.32 -17.81
CA VAL A 183 -9.59 -27.58 -19.08
C VAL A 183 -11.00 -27.27 -19.59
N ALA A 184 -12.00 -28.12 -19.34
CA ALA A 184 -13.36 -27.86 -19.80
C ALA A 184 -13.97 -26.64 -19.08
N THR A 185 -13.81 -26.56 -17.76
CA THR A 185 -14.19 -25.36 -16.99
C THR A 185 -13.44 -24.12 -17.47
N ARG A 186 -12.13 -24.20 -17.68
CA ARG A 186 -11.33 -23.06 -18.14
C ARG A 186 -11.70 -22.59 -19.54
N ARG A 187 -12.09 -23.50 -20.45
CA ARG A 187 -12.62 -23.15 -21.78
C ARG A 187 -13.89 -22.32 -21.67
N LYS A 188 -14.84 -22.71 -20.81
CA LYS A 188 -16.06 -21.92 -20.58
C LYS A 188 -15.74 -20.49 -20.12
N VAL A 189 -14.81 -20.33 -19.18
CA VAL A 189 -14.39 -18.98 -18.72
C VAL A 189 -13.66 -18.21 -19.82
N HIS A 190 -12.81 -18.87 -20.61
CA HIS A 190 -12.14 -18.28 -21.76
C HIS A 190 -13.12 -17.77 -22.82
N ASP A 191 -14.21 -18.50 -23.06
CA ASP A 191 -15.22 -18.10 -24.05
C ASP A 191 -15.95 -16.83 -23.60
N LEU A 192 -16.24 -16.69 -22.30
CA LEU A 192 -16.74 -15.43 -21.72
C LEU A 192 -15.72 -14.29 -21.91
N ALA A 193 -14.44 -14.56 -21.61
CA ALA A 193 -13.34 -13.61 -21.81
C ALA A 193 -13.23 -13.12 -23.26
N SER A 194 -13.40 -14.02 -24.20
CA SER A 194 -13.34 -13.75 -25.63
C SER A 194 -14.53 -12.89 -26.08
N ALA A 195 -15.74 -13.23 -25.64
CA ALA A 195 -16.95 -12.47 -25.98
C ALA A 195 -16.87 -11.01 -25.49
N GLN A 196 -16.44 -10.80 -24.24
CA GLN A 196 -16.30 -9.44 -23.70
C GLN A 196 -15.14 -8.68 -24.36
N ARG A 197 -14.06 -9.37 -24.72
CA ARG A 197 -12.96 -8.76 -25.49
C ARG A 197 -13.49 -8.21 -26.81
N ASP A 198 -14.28 -8.99 -27.54
CA ASP A 198 -14.83 -8.58 -28.82
C ASP A 198 -15.83 -7.43 -28.68
N ALA A 199 -16.68 -7.47 -27.64
CA ALA A 199 -17.59 -6.37 -27.30
C ALA A 199 -16.84 -5.06 -26.98
N PHE A 200 -15.81 -5.12 -26.12
CA PHE A 200 -14.97 -3.97 -25.81
C PHE A 200 -14.24 -3.46 -27.06
N ALA A 201 -13.70 -4.36 -27.88
CA ALA A 201 -13.02 -3.97 -29.10
C ALA A 201 -13.99 -3.25 -30.07
N ALA A 202 -15.25 -3.68 -30.14
CA ALA A 202 -16.28 -3.04 -30.96
C ALA A 202 -16.70 -1.66 -30.44
N SER A 203 -16.51 -1.38 -29.15
CA SER A 203 -16.80 -0.07 -28.55
C SER A 203 -15.66 0.94 -28.67
N LEU A 204 -14.51 0.57 -29.24
CA LEU A 204 -13.35 1.46 -29.36
C LEU A 204 -13.39 2.28 -30.66
N PRO A 205 -12.91 3.54 -30.65
CA PRO A 205 -12.65 4.27 -31.88
C PRO A 205 -11.53 3.59 -32.71
N PRO A 206 -11.49 3.79 -34.05
CA PRO A 206 -10.67 2.98 -34.96
C PRO A 206 -9.17 2.93 -34.63
N ASP A 207 -8.59 4.06 -34.25
CA ASP A 207 -7.18 4.22 -33.86
C ASP A 207 -6.87 3.48 -32.55
N ARG A 208 -7.78 3.57 -31.57
CA ARG A 208 -7.64 2.86 -30.29
C ARG A 208 -7.85 1.37 -30.47
N ARG A 209 -8.76 0.97 -31.35
CA ARG A 209 -9.00 -0.42 -31.74
C ARG A 209 -7.74 -1.04 -32.36
N GLN A 210 -7.08 -0.35 -33.29
CA GLN A 210 -5.84 -0.81 -33.91
C GLN A 210 -4.76 -1.11 -32.85
N SER A 211 -4.63 -0.26 -31.84
CA SER A 211 -3.68 -0.46 -30.73
C SER A 211 -4.09 -1.62 -29.82
N PHE A 212 -5.40 -1.82 -29.61
CA PHE A 212 -5.94 -2.87 -28.76
C PHE A 212 -5.79 -4.27 -29.36
N ASP A 213 -5.94 -4.43 -30.67
CA ASP A 213 -5.96 -5.74 -31.32
C ASP A 213 -4.69 -6.58 -31.10
N GLY A 214 -3.53 -5.92 -30.91
CA GLY A 214 -2.26 -6.59 -30.58
C GLY A 214 -2.10 -7.01 -29.12
N LEU A 215 -2.98 -6.54 -28.23
CA LEU A 215 -2.92 -6.81 -26.80
C LEU A 215 -3.58 -8.14 -26.46
N LYS A 216 -2.92 -8.90 -25.60
CA LYS A 216 -3.51 -10.10 -25.02
C LYS A 216 -4.06 -9.78 -23.64
N ILE A 217 -5.33 -10.13 -23.43
CA ILE A 217 -6.11 -9.75 -22.26
C ILE A 217 -6.21 -10.85 -21.19
N GLU A 218 -5.81 -12.08 -21.52
CA GLU A 218 -5.93 -13.24 -20.63
C GLU A 218 -4.84 -14.30 -20.86
N ALA A 219 -4.81 -15.32 -20.01
CA ALA A 219 -3.97 -16.52 -20.14
C ALA A 219 -4.64 -17.76 -19.52
N ILE A 220 -5.97 -17.83 -19.60
CA ILE A 220 -6.83 -18.83 -18.96
C ILE A 220 -6.45 -20.24 -19.42
N LEU A 221 -6.24 -20.42 -20.72
CA LEU A 221 -5.90 -21.72 -21.30
C LEU A 221 -4.40 -22.02 -21.34
N ASP A 222 -3.55 -20.99 -21.23
CA ASP A 222 -2.09 -21.16 -21.28
C ASP A 222 -1.46 -21.51 -19.93
N THR A 223 -2.20 -21.28 -18.84
CA THR A 223 -1.74 -21.59 -17.49
C THR A 223 -2.10 -23.01 -17.07
N PRO A 224 -1.33 -23.64 -16.16
CA PRO A 224 -1.73 -24.92 -15.56
C PRO A 224 -2.82 -24.79 -14.49
N LEU A 225 -3.02 -23.58 -13.94
CA LEU A 225 -3.96 -23.31 -12.85
C LEU A 225 -4.58 -21.91 -13.01
N ASN A 226 -5.90 -21.84 -12.91
CA ASN A 226 -6.58 -20.60 -12.53
C ASN A 226 -7.03 -20.66 -11.08
N ILE A 227 -7.16 -19.48 -10.46
CA ILE A 227 -7.73 -19.34 -9.12
C ILE A 227 -8.84 -18.29 -9.21
N ALA A 228 -10.06 -18.70 -8.92
CA ALA A 228 -11.16 -17.77 -8.69
C ALA A 228 -11.15 -17.40 -7.20
N VAL A 229 -10.91 -16.13 -6.90
CA VAL A 229 -10.85 -15.59 -5.55
C VAL A 229 -12.18 -14.90 -5.27
N THR A 230 -12.89 -15.40 -4.27
CA THR A 230 -14.27 -15.02 -3.99
C THR A 230 -14.40 -14.22 -2.69
N CYS A 231 -15.58 -13.68 -2.43
CA CYS A 231 -15.94 -12.96 -1.22
C CYS A 231 -17.25 -13.51 -0.67
N ASP A 232 -17.24 -13.89 0.60
CA ASP A 232 -18.44 -14.10 1.41
C ASP A 232 -18.69 -12.85 2.27
N ALA A 233 -19.60 -11.99 1.81
CA ALA A 233 -19.95 -10.76 2.52
C ALA A 233 -20.64 -11.03 3.87
N GLY A 234 -21.21 -12.21 4.08
CA GLY A 234 -21.87 -12.63 5.32
C GLY A 234 -20.90 -13.13 6.40
N ARG A 235 -19.68 -13.50 6.02
CA ARG A 235 -18.68 -14.07 6.94
C ARG A 235 -18.41 -13.14 8.13
N GLY A 236 -18.26 -13.74 9.31
CA GLY A 236 -18.09 -13.03 10.59
C GLY A 236 -19.39 -12.47 11.20
N GLY A 237 -20.54 -12.59 10.53
CA GLY A 237 -21.85 -12.22 11.07
C GLY A 237 -22.05 -10.71 11.26
N ARG A 238 -23.05 -10.30 12.05
CA ARG A 238 -23.50 -8.89 12.11
C ARG A 238 -22.44 -7.91 12.66
N HIS A 239 -21.53 -8.35 13.51
CA HIS A 239 -20.69 -7.47 14.35
C HIS A 239 -19.21 -7.46 13.95
N VAL A 240 -18.91 -7.60 12.66
CA VAL A 240 -17.53 -7.46 12.15
C VAL A 240 -17.03 -6.03 12.37
N LEU A 241 -15.97 -5.90 13.17
CA LEU A 241 -15.34 -4.62 13.50
C LEU A 241 -14.89 -3.89 12.24
N GLY A 242 -15.27 -2.63 12.08
CA GLY A 242 -14.87 -1.79 10.95
C GLY A 242 -15.73 -1.92 9.69
N ARG A 243 -16.67 -2.88 9.62
CA ARG A 243 -17.55 -3.08 8.45
C ARG A 243 -18.81 -2.22 8.45
N HIS A 244 -19.26 -1.76 9.62
CA HIS A 244 -20.56 -1.10 9.78
C HIS A 244 -20.75 0.14 8.90
N ALA A 245 -19.74 1.02 8.86
CA ALA A 245 -19.83 2.27 8.11
C ALA A 245 -19.63 2.09 6.60
N ASP A 246 -18.83 1.11 6.18
CA ASP A 246 -18.57 0.82 4.77
C ASP A 246 -18.44 -0.70 4.54
N PRO A 247 -19.52 -1.36 4.07
CA PRO A 247 -19.51 -2.78 3.77
C PRO A 247 -18.47 -3.18 2.72
N ARG A 248 -18.08 -2.26 1.81
CA ARG A 248 -17.14 -2.52 0.69
C ARG A 248 -15.76 -2.95 1.17
N THR A 249 -15.41 -2.62 2.40
CA THR A 249 -14.17 -3.05 3.08
C THR A 249 -13.97 -4.57 3.05
N THR A 250 -15.05 -5.34 2.93
CA THR A 250 -15.02 -6.81 2.79
C THR A 250 -14.34 -7.23 1.47
N TRP A 251 -14.73 -6.65 0.34
CA TRP A 251 -14.12 -6.90 -0.97
C TRP A 251 -12.71 -6.33 -1.06
N PHE A 252 -12.44 -5.18 -0.43
CA PHE A 252 -11.08 -4.64 -0.34
C PHE A 252 -10.14 -5.59 0.41
N SER A 253 -10.63 -6.27 1.44
CA SER A 253 -9.86 -7.30 2.15
C SER A 253 -9.45 -8.42 1.20
N VAL A 254 -10.35 -8.87 0.31
CA VAL A 254 -10.05 -9.87 -0.73
C VAL A 254 -9.01 -9.35 -1.74
N ALA A 255 -9.11 -8.10 -2.19
CA ALA A 255 -8.14 -7.50 -3.09
C ALA A 255 -6.71 -7.48 -2.50
N ILE A 256 -6.59 -7.22 -1.19
CA ILE A 256 -5.29 -7.27 -0.49
C ILE A 256 -4.76 -8.71 -0.41
N ALA A 257 -5.63 -9.70 -0.20
CA ALA A 257 -5.25 -11.12 -0.26
C ALA A 257 -4.72 -11.53 -1.64
N ILE A 258 -5.35 -11.06 -2.72
CA ILE A 258 -4.87 -11.29 -4.10
C ILE A 258 -3.51 -10.61 -4.31
N GLN A 259 -3.30 -9.40 -3.78
CA GLN A 259 -2.02 -8.72 -3.89
C GLN A 259 -0.88 -9.47 -3.15
N ASN A 260 -1.15 -10.04 -1.98
CA ASN A 260 -0.19 -10.90 -1.28
C ASN A 260 0.11 -12.19 -2.08
N LEU A 261 -0.92 -12.83 -2.64
CA LEU A 261 -0.79 -13.98 -3.54
C LEU A 261 0.17 -13.65 -4.69
N TRP A 262 -0.02 -12.49 -5.33
CA TRP A 262 0.77 -12.03 -6.47
C TRP A 262 2.25 -11.83 -6.13
N LEU A 263 2.53 -11.21 -4.97
CA LEU A 263 3.89 -10.96 -4.50
C LEU A 263 4.59 -12.28 -4.13
N ALA A 264 3.91 -13.18 -3.42
CA ALA A 264 4.45 -14.49 -3.08
C ALA A 264 4.72 -15.33 -4.33
N ALA A 265 3.78 -15.33 -5.29
CA ALA A 265 3.96 -16.01 -6.56
C ALA A 265 5.21 -15.50 -7.31
N ARG A 266 5.41 -14.17 -7.37
CA ARG A 266 6.61 -13.59 -8.00
C ARG A 266 7.91 -14.05 -7.32
N ALA A 267 7.91 -14.20 -5.99
CA ALA A 267 9.07 -14.70 -5.24
C ALA A 267 9.35 -16.19 -5.51
N GLU A 268 8.32 -16.99 -5.78
CA GLU A 268 8.41 -18.42 -6.15
C GLU A 268 8.70 -18.65 -7.64
N GLY A 269 8.87 -17.58 -8.44
CA GLY A 269 9.08 -17.65 -9.88
C GLY A 269 7.81 -17.95 -10.70
N LEU A 270 6.64 -17.74 -10.11
CA LEU A 270 5.34 -17.87 -10.77
C LEU A 270 4.88 -16.52 -11.33
N GLY A 271 4.42 -16.53 -12.58
CA GLY A 271 3.61 -15.47 -13.15
C GLY A 271 2.18 -15.53 -12.64
N VAL A 272 1.57 -14.36 -12.50
CA VAL A 272 0.15 -14.21 -12.19
C VAL A 272 -0.42 -13.19 -13.17
N GLY A 273 -1.57 -13.50 -13.76
CA GLY A 273 -2.31 -12.58 -14.63
C GLY A 273 -3.77 -12.44 -14.19
N TRP A 274 -4.25 -11.22 -13.97
CA TRP A 274 -5.64 -10.97 -13.60
C TRP A 274 -6.50 -10.87 -14.86
N VAL A 275 -7.64 -11.57 -14.89
CA VAL A 275 -8.63 -11.46 -15.96
C VAL A 275 -9.93 -10.88 -15.42
N SER A 276 -10.43 -9.86 -16.10
CA SER A 276 -11.69 -9.17 -15.76
C SER A 276 -12.53 -8.83 -17.00
N PHE A 277 -12.31 -9.55 -18.11
CA PHE A 277 -13.07 -9.40 -19.35
C PHE A 277 -14.32 -10.31 -19.31
N PHE A 278 -15.17 -10.19 -18.31
CA PHE A 278 -16.45 -10.92 -18.21
C PHE A 278 -17.25 -10.31 -17.07
N GLU A 279 -18.56 -10.61 -17.02
CA GLU A 279 -19.33 -10.29 -15.83
C GLU A 279 -19.03 -11.30 -14.70
N PRO A 280 -18.78 -10.85 -13.46
CA PRO A 280 -18.48 -11.74 -12.34
C PRO A 280 -19.52 -12.84 -12.12
N THR A 281 -20.80 -12.55 -12.41
CA THR A 281 -21.93 -13.48 -12.28
C THR A 281 -21.89 -14.61 -13.29
N GLU A 282 -21.35 -14.40 -14.49
CA GLU A 282 -21.22 -15.44 -15.52
C GLU A 282 -20.19 -16.49 -15.10
N VAL A 283 -19.04 -16.05 -14.59
CA VAL A 283 -18.01 -16.95 -14.05
C VAL A 283 -18.51 -17.65 -12.79
N ALA A 284 -19.27 -16.96 -11.93
CA ALA A 284 -19.91 -17.59 -10.78
C ALA A 284 -20.85 -18.74 -11.20
N ALA A 285 -21.62 -18.57 -12.28
CA ALA A 285 -22.47 -19.62 -12.84
C ALA A 285 -21.65 -20.78 -13.42
N VAL A 286 -20.55 -20.52 -14.14
CA VAL A 286 -19.66 -21.56 -14.66
C VAL A 286 -19.06 -22.41 -13.52
N LEU A 287 -18.71 -21.77 -12.40
CA LEU A 287 -18.13 -22.42 -11.22
C LEU A 287 -19.18 -22.97 -10.23
N ASN A 288 -20.47 -22.77 -10.51
CA ASN A 288 -21.57 -23.13 -9.63
C ASN A 288 -21.38 -22.59 -8.20
N LEU A 289 -21.01 -21.31 -8.08
CA LEU A 289 -20.83 -20.67 -6.79
C LEU A 289 -22.19 -20.50 -6.08
N PRO A 290 -22.26 -20.65 -4.75
CA PRO A 290 -23.47 -20.29 -4.00
C PRO A 290 -23.85 -18.82 -4.21
N ALA A 291 -25.15 -18.51 -4.20
CA ALA A 291 -25.66 -17.18 -4.54
C ALA A 291 -25.15 -16.01 -3.66
N HIS A 292 -24.62 -16.30 -2.47
CA HIS A 292 -24.05 -15.29 -1.56
C HIS A 292 -22.53 -15.13 -1.71
N ILE A 293 -21.90 -15.93 -2.59
CA ILE A 293 -20.46 -15.90 -2.84
C ILE A 293 -20.23 -15.13 -4.14
N GLU A 294 -19.51 -14.02 -4.02
CA GLU A 294 -19.21 -13.15 -5.15
C GLU A 294 -17.79 -13.38 -5.67
N LEU A 295 -17.60 -13.35 -6.98
CA LEU A 295 -16.26 -13.37 -7.56
C LEU A 295 -15.62 -11.98 -7.42
N VAL A 296 -14.43 -11.91 -6.83
CA VAL A 296 -13.64 -10.67 -6.74
C VAL A 296 -12.56 -10.63 -7.80
N GLY A 297 -11.87 -11.75 -8.03
CA GLY A 297 -10.81 -11.82 -9.04
C GLY A 297 -10.63 -13.21 -9.60
N TYR A 298 -10.30 -13.30 -10.89
CA TYR A 298 -9.92 -14.55 -11.55
C TYR A 298 -8.48 -14.41 -12.02
N VAL A 299 -7.57 -15.20 -11.44
CA VAL A 299 -6.14 -15.11 -11.73
C VAL A 299 -5.62 -16.36 -12.41
N CYS A 300 -4.79 -16.18 -13.43
CA CYS A 300 -4.05 -17.22 -14.14
C CYS A 300 -2.68 -17.36 -13.47
N VAL A 301 -2.28 -18.57 -13.06
CA VAL A 301 -1.05 -18.81 -12.29
C VAL A 301 -0.23 -19.93 -12.93
N GLY A 302 1.07 -19.70 -13.11
CA GLY A 302 1.98 -20.69 -13.67
C GLY A 302 3.42 -20.21 -13.72
N TYR A 303 4.36 -21.11 -13.98
CA TYR A 303 5.73 -20.72 -14.30
C TYR A 303 5.79 -19.98 -15.62
N VAL A 304 6.77 -19.09 -15.76
CA VAL A 304 6.98 -18.29 -16.98
C VAL A 304 8.40 -18.49 -17.51
N GLU A 305 8.58 -18.35 -18.82
CA GLU A 305 9.89 -18.38 -19.46
C GLU A 305 10.75 -17.19 -19.01
N GLU A 306 10.14 -16.01 -18.96
CA GLU A 306 10.76 -14.77 -18.49
C GLU A 306 9.73 -13.81 -17.91
N PHE A 307 10.19 -12.91 -17.04
CA PHE A 307 9.40 -11.77 -16.58
C PHE A 307 9.80 -10.52 -17.37
N ALA A 308 8.83 -9.88 -18.01
CA ALA A 308 9.08 -8.64 -18.74
C ALA A 308 9.65 -7.54 -17.83
N THR A 309 10.61 -6.76 -18.35
CA THR A 309 11.28 -5.68 -17.61
C THR A 309 10.35 -4.53 -17.24
N ALA A 310 9.23 -4.35 -17.96
CA ALA A 310 8.22 -3.32 -17.72
C ALA A 310 6.80 -3.85 -17.97
N PRO A 311 5.73 -3.17 -17.48
CA PRO A 311 4.35 -3.55 -17.78
C PRO A 311 4.07 -3.61 -19.28
N GLU A 312 3.25 -4.58 -19.71
CA GLU A 312 2.92 -4.77 -21.13
C GLU A 312 2.32 -3.51 -21.75
N LEU A 313 1.37 -2.86 -21.08
CA LEU A 313 0.72 -1.64 -21.57
C LEU A 313 1.68 -0.46 -21.76
N VAL A 314 2.77 -0.41 -21.00
CA VAL A 314 3.84 0.59 -21.18
C VAL A 314 4.70 0.23 -22.39
N ARG A 315 5.07 -1.04 -22.51
CA ARG A 315 5.91 -1.54 -23.62
C ARG A 315 5.23 -1.42 -24.98
N THR A 316 3.91 -1.56 -25.02
CA THR A 316 3.12 -1.46 -26.25
C THR A 316 2.67 -0.03 -26.55
N GLY A 317 3.00 0.94 -25.69
CA GLY A 317 2.57 2.34 -25.84
C GLY A 317 1.06 2.56 -25.62
N TRP A 318 0.36 1.61 -24.97
CA TRP A 318 -1.05 1.77 -24.64
C TRP A 318 -1.28 2.82 -23.54
N ALA A 319 -0.39 2.85 -22.55
CA ALA A 319 -0.42 3.82 -21.46
C ALA A 319 0.97 4.01 -20.82
N GLU A 320 1.19 5.15 -20.20
CA GLU A 320 2.40 5.49 -19.46
C GLU A 320 2.18 5.49 -17.94
N ARG A 321 3.28 5.47 -17.18
CA ARG A 321 3.22 5.54 -15.72
C ARG A 321 3.09 6.98 -15.25
N ARG A 322 2.11 7.23 -14.38
CA ARG A 322 1.99 8.49 -13.65
C ARG A 322 3.21 8.72 -12.73
N PRO A 323 3.83 9.91 -12.74
CA PRO A 323 4.84 10.29 -11.74
C PRO A 323 4.28 10.23 -10.30
N LEU A 324 5.08 9.75 -9.34
CA LEU A 324 4.65 9.64 -7.94
C LEU A 324 4.23 10.99 -7.35
N ALA A 325 4.93 12.07 -7.69
CA ALA A 325 4.61 13.41 -7.19
C ALA A 325 3.20 13.88 -7.58
N TRP A 326 2.62 13.36 -8.66
CA TRP A 326 1.23 13.68 -9.03
C TRP A 326 0.21 12.93 -8.18
N ALA A 327 0.60 11.91 -7.42
CA ALA A 327 -0.30 11.14 -6.56
C ALA A 327 -0.19 11.52 -5.07
N VAL A 328 0.81 12.33 -4.69
CA VAL A 328 1.04 12.72 -3.29
C VAL A 328 0.53 14.13 -3.05
N HIS A 329 -0.23 14.29 -1.98
CA HIS A 329 -0.77 15.55 -1.49
C HIS A 329 -0.41 15.72 -0.01
N GLN A 330 -0.09 16.95 0.41
CA GLN A 330 0.26 17.30 1.79
C GLN A 330 -0.94 17.96 2.46
N GLU A 331 -1.53 17.28 3.44
CA GLU A 331 -2.71 17.69 4.23
C GLU A 331 -4.01 17.87 3.43
N GLU A 332 -3.99 18.59 2.30
CA GLU A 332 -5.15 18.96 1.50
C GLU A 332 -5.00 18.47 0.05
N TRP A 333 -6.12 18.07 -0.55
CA TRP A 333 -6.15 17.77 -1.99
C TRP A 333 -5.74 19.03 -2.79
N GLY A 334 -4.97 18.83 -3.85
CA GLY A 334 -4.32 19.92 -4.62
C GLY A 334 -2.90 20.30 -4.13
N HIS A 335 -2.56 20.14 -2.85
CA HIS A 335 -1.23 20.50 -2.32
C HIS A 335 -0.17 19.45 -2.65
N ARG A 336 0.32 19.41 -3.89
CA ARG A 336 1.19 18.35 -4.40
C ARG A 336 2.62 18.46 -3.89
N GLY A 337 3.27 17.34 -3.61
CA GLY A 337 4.69 17.35 -3.26
C GLY A 337 5.15 16.09 -2.55
N LEU A 338 6.34 15.60 -2.89
CA LEU A 338 6.93 14.48 -2.15
C LEU A 338 7.29 14.90 -0.72
N PRO A 339 7.31 13.96 0.24
CA PRO A 339 7.73 14.26 1.61
C PRO A 339 9.10 14.95 1.66
N GLY A 340 9.20 16.06 2.40
CA GLY A 340 10.43 16.85 2.55
C GLY A 340 10.71 17.86 1.43
N ILE A 341 9.84 17.96 0.43
CA ILE A 341 9.89 18.97 -0.63
C ILE A 341 8.76 19.97 -0.41
N ALA A 342 9.01 21.25 -0.71
CA ALA A 342 7.98 22.29 -0.65
C ALA A 342 6.81 21.94 -1.61
N PRO A 343 5.54 22.09 -1.18
CA PRO A 343 4.40 21.83 -2.05
C PRO A 343 4.44 22.68 -3.33
N THR A 344 4.03 22.10 -4.45
CA THR A 344 3.93 22.77 -5.76
C THR A 344 2.51 22.73 -6.29
N SER A 345 2.16 23.74 -7.11
CA SER A 345 0.88 23.78 -7.83
C SER A 345 1.00 22.98 -9.12
N ILE A 346 0.03 22.10 -9.38
CA ILE A 346 0.01 21.30 -10.61
C ILE A 346 -0.06 22.17 -11.87
N VAL A 347 -0.71 23.34 -11.76
CA VAL A 347 -0.84 24.33 -12.84
C VAL A 347 0.50 24.98 -13.11
N ASN A 348 1.21 25.44 -12.06
CA ASN A 348 2.54 26.03 -12.21
C ASN A 348 3.52 25.03 -12.81
N ASP A 349 3.48 23.77 -12.37
CA ASP A 349 4.30 22.69 -12.94
C ASP A 349 3.99 22.49 -14.43
N ALA A 350 2.71 22.62 -14.84
CA ALA A 350 2.30 22.50 -16.25
C ALA A 350 2.80 23.68 -17.09
N VAL A 351 2.67 24.91 -16.57
CA VAL A 351 3.11 26.13 -17.25
C VAL A 351 4.63 26.17 -17.38
N GLN A 352 5.36 25.69 -16.37
CA GLN A 352 6.83 25.66 -16.37
C GLN A 352 7.43 24.47 -17.12
N ALA A 353 6.66 23.40 -17.35
CA ALA A 353 7.09 22.30 -18.19
C ALA A 353 7.42 22.85 -19.58
N LYS A 354 8.61 22.51 -20.11
CA LYS A 354 8.91 22.80 -21.51
C LYS A 354 7.80 22.18 -22.39
N PRO A 355 7.33 22.86 -23.45
CA PRO A 355 6.38 22.26 -24.38
C PRO A 355 6.87 20.88 -24.82
N ASN A 356 5.99 19.88 -24.80
CA ASN A 356 6.30 18.48 -25.09
C ASN A 356 7.21 17.77 -24.05
N ALA A 357 7.10 18.11 -22.77
CA ALA A 357 7.85 17.42 -21.70
C ALA A 357 7.48 15.93 -21.60
N VAL A 358 6.26 15.58 -22.00
CA VAL A 358 5.80 14.21 -22.28
C VAL A 358 5.48 14.19 -23.77
N GLN A 359 6.14 13.34 -24.56
CA GLN A 359 5.86 13.22 -26.00
C GLN A 359 4.91 12.05 -26.23
N THR A 360 3.69 12.32 -26.71
CA THR A 360 2.81 11.26 -27.20
C THR A 360 3.06 11.08 -28.71
N ASN A 361 3.29 9.84 -29.14
CA ASN A 361 3.33 9.49 -30.58
C ASN A 361 1.93 9.15 -31.12
N SER A 362 0.89 9.35 -30.30
CA SER A 362 -0.47 8.93 -30.59
C SER A 362 -1.22 10.01 -31.36
N ARG A 363 -2.12 9.58 -32.25
CA ARG A 363 -3.06 10.44 -32.98
C ARG A 363 -4.49 10.33 -32.44
N GLN A 364 -4.65 9.76 -31.24
CA GLN A 364 -5.96 9.59 -30.66
C GLN A 364 -6.60 10.94 -30.37
N LEU A 365 -7.76 11.16 -30.98
CA LEU A 365 -8.65 12.27 -30.71
C LEU A 365 -9.67 11.85 -29.66
N VAL A 366 -9.81 12.66 -28.61
CA VAL A 366 -10.90 12.54 -27.64
C VAL A 366 -11.70 13.82 -27.62
N ARG A 367 -13.01 13.69 -27.77
CA ARG A 367 -13.95 14.79 -27.62
C ARG A 367 -14.34 14.95 -26.16
N LEU A 368 -14.01 16.07 -25.56
CA LEU A 368 -14.30 16.39 -24.16
C LEU A 368 -15.55 17.25 -24.08
N ILE A 369 -16.65 16.66 -23.64
CA ILE A 369 -17.93 17.34 -23.42
C ILE A 369 -17.95 17.86 -21.99
N VAL A 370 -17.81 19.17 -21.81
CA VAL A 370 -17.77 19.80 -20.48
C VAL A 370 -19.17 20.29 -20.10
N GLY A 371 -19.71 19.69 -19.05
CA GLY A 371 -21.09 19.91 -18.59
C GLY A 371 -22.15 19.13 -19.36
N GLY A 372 -23.42 19.34 -19.01
CA GLY A 372 -24.57 18.67 -19.64
C GLY A 372 -24.88 17.28 -19.08
N ASP A 373 -25.92 16.65 -19.65
CA ASP A 373 -26.37 15.29 -19.28
C ASP A 373 -25.49 14.22 -19.95
N PRO A 374 -24.76 13.41 -19.17
CA PRO A 374 -23.90 12.37 -19.73
C PRO A 374 -24.61 11.38 -20.63
N ALA A 375 -25.88 11.05 -20.35
CA ALA A 375 -26.63 10.01 -21.06
C ALA A 375 -26.75 10.28 -22.58
N GLN A 376 -26.63 11.54 -23.00
CA GLN A 376 -26.71 11.94 -24.41
C GLN A 376 -25.46 11.55 -25.22
N TYR A 377 -24.33 11.31 -24.55
CA TYR A 377 -23.03 11.15 -25.20
C TYR A 377 -22.41 9.76 -24.99
N LEU A 378 -22.94 8.93 -24.09
CA LEU A 378 -22.38 7.60 -23.76
C LEU A 378 -22.29 6.63 -24.95
N GLN A 379 -23.07 6.85 -26.01
CA GLN A 379 -23.04 6.04 -27.22
C GLN A 379 -21.96 6.49 -28.23
N GLN A 380 -21.23 7.56 -27.95
CA GLN A 380 -20.17 8.11 -28.80
C GLN A 380 -18.81 7.66 -28.24
N PRO A 381 -18.14 6.66 -28.85
CA PRO A 381 -16.92 6.06 -28.30
C PRO A 381 -15.71 7.02 -28.24
N GLU A 382 -15.74 8.10 -29.00
CA GLU A 382 -14.75 9.18 -28.99
C GLU A 382 -15.03 10.25 -27.93
N ALA A 383 -16.21 10.26 -27.31
CA ALA A 383 -16.62 11.28 -26.37
C ALA A 383 -16.38 10.88 -24.91
N LEU A 384 -15.85 11.81 -24.12
CA LEU A 384 -15.83 11.74 -22.66
C LEU A 384 -16.56 12.94 -22.08
N VAL A 385 -17.47 12.68 -21.14
CA VAL A 385 -18.26 13.73 -20.48
C VAL A 385 -17.58 14.13 -19.18
N VAL A 386 -17.18 15.39 -19.08
CA VAL A 386 -16.69 16.00 -17.85
C VAL A 386 -17.89 16.54 -17.07
N HIS A 387 -18.39 15.74 -16.14
CA HIS A 387 -19.56 16.06 -15.33
C HIS A 387 -19.17 16.93 -14.13
N LEU A 388 -19.71 18.16 -14.09
CA LEU A 388 -19.31 19.20 -13.12
C LEU A 388 -20.21 19.27 -11.88
N HIS A 389 -21.36 18.60 -11.89
CA HIS A 389 -22.33 18.73 -10.80
C HIS A 389 -21.90 17.96 -9.55
N ALA A 390 -22.35 18.45 -8.40
CA ALA A 390 -22.02 17.88 -7.10
C ALA A 390 -22.64 16.49 -6.85
N GLU A 391 -23.67 16.12 -7.60
CA GLU A 391 -24.26 14.79 -7.52
C GLU A 391 -23.39 13.79 -8.28
N LYS A 392 -23.10 12.67 -7.64
CA LYS A 392 -22.30 11.61 -8.25
C LYS A 392 -23.14 10.90 -9.32
N PRO A 393 -22.69 10.87 -10.60
CA PRO A 393 -23.41 10.14 -11.63
C PRO A 393 -23.32 8.63 -11.39
N SER A 394 -24.21 7.86 -12.04
CA SER A 394 -24.00 6.42 -12.17
C SER A 394 -22.64 6.17 -12.81
N ALA A 395 -21.86 5.26 -12.23
CA ALA A 395 -20.52 4.98 -12.74
C ALA A 395 -20.62 4.44 -14.18
N ASP A 396 -19.96 5.12 -15.10
CA ASP A 396 -19.86 4.75 -16.51
C ASP A 396 -18.46 5.14 -17.01
N PHE A 397 -17.85 4.29 -17.84
CA PHE A 397 -16.51 4.51 -18.38
C PHE A 397 -16.38 5.79 -19.19
N GLY A 398 -17.48 6.30 -19.77
CA GLY A 398 -17.51 7.55 -20.54
C GLY A 398 -17.64 8.83 -19.70
N VAL A 399 -17.73 8.74 -18.37
CA VAL A 399 -18.03 9.91 -17.50
C VAL A 399 -16.92 10.20 -16.51
N LEU A 400 -16.36 11.39 -16.62
CA LEU A 400 -15.35 11.95 -15.73
C LEU A 400 -15.99 12.92 -14.76
N TRP A 401 -16.24 12.45 -13.54
CA TRP A 401 -16.84 13.29 -12.50
C TRP A 401 -15.80 14.26 -11.90
N ARG A 402 -16.03 15.57 -12.05
CA ARG A 402 -15.12 16.66 -11.65
C ARG A 402 -15.88 17.81 -10.97
N PRO A 403 -16.51 17.58 -9.80
CA PRO A 403 -17.20 18.63 -9.06
C PRO A 403 -16.18 19.59 -8.43
N ALA A 404 -15.99 20.76 -9.04
CA ALA A 404 -15.14 21.82 -8.51
C ALA A 404 -15.95 22.79 -7.63
N ARG A 405 -15.38 23.21 -6.50
CA ARG A 405 -16.00 24.19 -5.59
C ARG A 405 -15.67 25.62 -6.01
N THR A 406 -14.55 25.82 -6.70
CA THR A 406 -14.06 27.14 -7.12
C THR A 406 -13.48 27.09 -8.54
N PRO A 407 -13.42 28.22 -9.25
CA PRO A 407 -12.74 28.30 -10.54
C PRO A 407 -11.26 27.91 -10.49
N VAL A 408 -10.56 28.13 -9.37
CA VAL A 408 -9.15 27.72 -9.21
C VAL A 408 -9.03 26.20 -9.19
N GLU A 409 -9.83 25.54 -8.35
CA GLU A 409 -9.90 24.07 -8.29
C GLU A 409 -10.32 23.47 -9.64
N ALA A 410 -11.26 24.11 -10.35
CA ALA A 410 -11.65 23.72 -11.70
C ALA A 410 -10.48 23.75 -12.70
N VAL A 411 -9.61 24.77 -12.67
CA VAL A 411 -8.40 24.79 -13.50
C VAL A 411 -7.47 23.63 -13.15
N GLU A 412 -7.26 23.34 -11.86
CA GLU A 412 -6.41 22.23 -11.41
C GLU A 412 -6.93 20.88 -11.91
N LEU A 413 -8.24 20.63 -11.76
CA LEU A 413 -8.89 19.42 -12.25
C LEU A 413 -8.80 19.28 -13.78
N GLY A 414 -8.88 20.39 -14.51
CA GLY A 414 -8.67 20.40 -15.97
C GLY A 414 -7.24 20.02 -16.36
N VAL A 415 -6.23 20.54 -15.64
CA VAL A 415 -4.82 20.16 -15.87
C VAL A 415 -4.58 18.69 -15.56
N GLU A 416 -5.15 18.18 -14.46
CA GLU A 416 -5.08 16.76 -14.09
C GLU A 416 -5.69 15.87 -15.17
N LEU A 417 -6.87 16.23 -15.65
CA LEU A 417 -7.56 15.47 -16.68
C LEU A 417 -6.74 15.39 -17.97
N ALA A 418 -6.23 16.52 -18.45
CA ALA A 418 -5.38 16.55 -19.64
C ALA A 418 -4.14 15.66 -19.51
N ARG A 419 -3.48 15.71 -18.35
CA ARG A 419 -2.31 14.87 -18.05
C ARG A 419 -2.64 13.38 -18.00
N ASP A 420 -3.74 13.00 -17.36
CA ASP A 420 -4.16 11.60 -17.26
C ASP A 420 -4.53 11.03 -18.64
N LEU A 421 -5.21 11.82 -19.48
CA LEU A 421 -5.52 11.43 -20.86
C LEU A 421 -4.26 11.31 -21.72
N ALA A 422 -3.30 12.23 -21.59
CA ALA A 422 -2.01 12.11 -22.26
C ALA A 422 -1.27 10.82 -21.86
N LEU A 423 -1.30 10.44 -20.58
CA LEU A 423 -0.75 9.17 -20.10
C LEU A 423 -1.51 7.94 -20.64
N GLN A 424 -2.77 8.09 -21.05
CA GLN A 424 -3.49 7.04 -21.78
C GLN A 424 -3.21 7.07 -23.29
N GLY A 425 -2.29 7.91 -23.77
CA GLY A 425 -1.95 8.02 -25.19
C GLY A 425 -2.96 8.83 -25.99
N VAL A 426 -3.63 9.83 -25.40
CA VAL A 426 -4.41 10.81 -26.17
C VAL A 426 -3.49 11.90 -26.71
N GLY A 427 -3.57 12.17 -28.01
CA GLY A 427 -2.72 13.15 -28.70
C GLY A 427 -3.46 14.44 -29.09
N GLU A 428 -4.79 14.39 -29.16
CA GLU A 428 -5.64 15.52 -29.55
C GLU A 428 -6.92 15.59 -28.70
N PHE A 429 -7.31 16.80 -28.31
CA PHE A 429 -8.59 17.09 -27.66
C PHE A 429 -9.47 17.97 -28.54
N ASP A 430 -10.77 17.67 -28.57
CA ASP A 430 -11.83 18.55 -29.06
C ASP A 430 -12.70 18.97 -27.87
N ILE A 431 -12.62 20.23 -27.40
CA ILE A 431 -13.22 20.66 -26.12
C ILE A 431 -14.56 21.34 -26.35
N GLN A 432 -15.66 20.61 -26.19
CA GLN A 432 -16.98 21.19 -26.31
C GLN A 432 -17.55 21.63 -24.96
N LEU A 433 -17.76 22.93 -24.79
CA LEU A 433 -18.53 23.48 -23.68
C LEU A 433 -20.03 23.38 -23.98
N VAL A 434 -20.75 22.56 -23.21
CA VAL A 434 -22.21 22.41 -23.32
C VAL A 434 -22.92 23.26 -22.27
N GLU A 435 -22.30 23.43 -21.11
CA GLU A 435 -22.78 24.29 -20.04
C GLU A 435 -22.05 25.64 -20.07
N GLN A 436 -22.79 26.74 -19.93
CA GLN A 436 -22.21 28.09 -19.79
C GLN A 436 -22.09 28.44 -18.30
N SER A 437 -20.94 28.12 -17.70
CA SER A 437 -20.65 28.45 -16.30
C SER A 437 -19.16 28.76 -16.08
N GLU A 438 -18.86 29.55 -15.04
CA GLU A 438 -17.47 29.89 -14.70
C GLU A 438 -16.60 28.66 -14.44
N LEU A 439 -17.20 27.58 -13.90
CA LEU A 439 -16.53 26.31 -13.64
C LEU A 439 -16.22 25.56 -14.94
N ALA A 440 -17.16 25.54 -15.89
CA ALA A 440 -16.95 24.94 -17.21
C ALA A 440 -15.81 25.64 -17.97
N ASP A 441 -15.83 26.98 -17.97
CA ASP A 441 -14.76 27.79 -18.57
C ASP A 441 -13.40 27.54 -17.89
N ALA A 442 -13.39 27.41 -16.56
CA ALA A 442 -12.19 27.12 -15.80
C ALA A 442 -11.60 25.73 -16.09
N ILE A 443 -12.44 24.69 -16.17
CA ILE A 443 -12.03 23.34 -16.58
C ILE A 443 -11.41 23.39 -17.98
N ALA A 444 -12.05 24.06 -18.94
CA ALA A 444 -11.54 24.19 -20.30
C ALA A 444 -10.19 24.93 -20.34
N ARG A 445 -9.98 25.97 -19.52
CA ARG A 445 -8.66 26.60 -19.37
C ARG A 445 -7.62 25.63 -18.82
N GLY A 446 -7.96 24.87 -17.78
CA GLY A 446 -7.08 23.86 -17.20
C GLY A 446 -6.68 22.78 -18.21
N LEU A 447 -7.65 22.28 -18.98
CA LEU A 447 -7.43 21.31 -20.05
C LEU A 447 -6.41 21.82 -21.07
N ARG A 448 -6.56 23.07 -21.55
CA ARG A 448 -5.61 23.67 -22.50
C ARG A 448 -4.20 23.83 -21.92
N VAL A 449 -4.09 24.23 -20.66
CA VAL A 449 -2.78 24.35 -19.96
C VAL A 449 -2.11 22.98 -19.83
N GLY A 450 -2.86 21.96 -19.38
CA GLY A 450 -2.33 20.61 -19.24
C GLY A 450 -1.97 19.96 -20.57
N ALA A 451 -2.77 20.20 -21.62
CA ALA A 451 -2.53 19.72 -22.98
C ALA A 451 -1.20 20.26 -23.52
N SER A 452 -0.99 21.58 -23.41
CA SER A 452 0.25 22.24 -23.83
C SER A 452 1.49 21.65 -23.14
N ALA A 453 1.41 21.40 -21.83
CA ALA A 453 2.50 20.79 -21.07
C ALA A 453 2.84 19.35 -21.53
N CYS A 454 1.86 18.63 -22.06
CA CYS A 454 1.97 17.23 -22.51
C CYS A 454 2.08 17.08 -24.03
N GLY A 455 2.22 18.19 -24.78
CA GLY A 455 2.28 18.14 -26.24
C GLY A 455 1.01 17.63 -26.93
N VAL A 456 -0.14 17.75 -26.25
CA VAL A 456 -1.45 17.39 -26.80
C VAL A 456 -2.04 18.61 -27.52
N THR A 457 -2.53 18.41 -28.74
CA THR A 457 -3.17 19.47 -29.52
C THR A 457 -4.62 19.68 -29.08
N THR A 458 -5.08 20.92 -29.00
CA THR A 458 -6.48 21.24 -28.66
C THR A 458 -7.16 21.96 -29.81
N ALA A 459 -8.27 21.43 -30.28
CA ALA A 459 -9.22 22.08 -31.18
C ALA A 459 -10.44 22.55 -30.38
N GLY A 460 -10.97 23.73 -30.71
CA GLY A 460 -12.18 24.35 -30.14
C GLY A 460 -12.17 24.49 -28.62
#